data_AF-A0A1D8UWW8-F1
#
_entry.id   AF-A0A1D8UWW8-F1
#
_cell.length_a   1.000
_cell.length_b   1.000
_cell.length_c   1.000
_cell.angle_alpha   90.00
_cell.angle_beta   90.00
_cell.angle_gamma   90.00
#
_symmetry.space_group_name_H-M   'P 1'
#
loop_
_entity.id
_entity.type
_entity.pdbx_description
1 polymer ?
#
loop_
_entity_poly.entity_id
_entity_poly.type
_entity_poly.pdbx_seq_one_letter_code
_entity_poly.pdbx_strand_id
1 'polypeptide(L)'
;MSFPRYPSSNRVPGVFADIDPSKANTATAQLRALIIAQMAGGTAVAGTPVVVPSVSAAITLFGAGSQAAIAVQHYRNIDTFGELWVLPLADDDAAQAAAGSIGITGTTSASGTLVLLFDNVSVSIPYAAGDTAATILGRIPSAMAKVTGIPLSAGAVADGALPLTAINKGLCGNDILIGISDQSSDYVSAGLAVTITQPTGGTQNPTTLATALLALGSKPYDFIACPYTDAASLGALKAFLSTASGRWSWNEMIFGHVYSAIRGTLGTVTTFAQSVNDEHLTVMPIADSPSSPLRWAAEIAASAAVKCRADPALPITQMALTIAPPSDGNVWSFSEQNSLLYEGMSVFSVSDDGTVSILRLITTYQENVAGSPDDSYLDVETMNTLAYVIRDLRTFQQPYLAMKLVSDTTRIPGGSGCINAPVVKQALIGRYRFLETAGYVQNSANFAAAIIVQNKGAGQLAESLPIDVANQVRTIPMLIQFRKS
;
A
#
# COMPACT_ATOMS: atom_id res chain seq x y z
N MET A 1 -13.85 6.77 -46.41
CA MET A 1 -14.18 5.55 -45.66
C MET A 1 -13.39 4.43 -46.31
N SER A 2 -12.53 3.74 -45.56
CA SER A 2 -11.64 2.70 -46.07
C SER A 2 -12.00 1.38 -45.38
N PHE A 3 -12.00 0.28 -46.13
CA PHE A 3 -12.28 -1.07 -45.63
C PHE A 3 -10.95 -1.84 -45.63
N PRO A 4 -10.19 -1.83 -44.52
CA PRO A 4 -8.81 -2.32 -44.47
C PRO A 4 -8.64 -3.78 -44.89
N ARG A 5 -9.67 -4.63 -44.77
CA ARG A 5 -9.60 -6.05 -45.16
C ARG A 5 -10.41 -6.39 -46.41
N TYR A 6 -11.12 -5.42 -47.00
CA TYR A 6 -11.85 -5.62 -48.24
C TYR A 6 -10.96 -5.29 -49.45
N PRO A 7 -10.61 -6.27 -50.31
CA PRO A 7 -9.74 -6.02 -51.45
C PRO A 7 -10.47 -5.22 -52.54
N SER A 8 -9.82 -4.13 -53.01
CA SER A 8 -10.35 -3.27 -54.07
C SER A 8 -10.49 -3.96 -55.44
N SER A 9 -9.90 -5.15 -55.59
CA SER A 9 -9.99 -6.00 -56.79
C SER A 9 -11.18 -6.95 -56.80
N ASN A 10 -12.00 -7.00 -55.74
CA ASN A 10 -13.16 -7.90 -55.69
C ASN A 10 -14.20 -7.53 -56.77
N ARG A 11 -14.53 -8.48 -57.64
CA ARG A 11 -15.54 -8.35 -58.70
C ARG A 11 -16.81 -9.17 -58.42
N VAL A 12 -16.83 -9.91 -57.31
CA VAL A 12 -17.98 -10.75 -56.94
C VAL A 12 -19.07 -9.84 -56.35
N PRO A 13 -20.28 -9.79 -56.94
CA PRO A 13 -21.39 -9.03 -56.39
C PRO A 13 -21.92 -9.67 -55.10
N GLY A 14 -22.17 -8.88 -54.06
CA GLY A 14 -22.67 -9.35 -52.77
C GLY A 14 -22.66 -8.26 -51.69
N VAL A 15 -23.21 -8.57 -50.52
CA VAL A 15 -23.10 -7.74 -49.31
C VAL A 15 -21.94 -8.29 -48.48
N PHE A 16 -20.94 -7.45 -48.23
CA PHE A 16 -19.74 -7.82 -47.47
C PHE A 16 -19.61 -6.90 -46.26
N ALA A 17 -19.11 -7.43 -45.14
CA ALA A 17 -18.83 -6.67 -43.93
C ALA A 17 -17.35 -6.78 -43.57
N ASP A 18 -16.73 -5.63 -43.26
CA ASP A 18 -15.39 -5.56 -42.70
C ASP A 18 -15.51 -5.21 -41.21
N ILE A 19 -14.94 -6.04 -40.34
CA ILE A 19 -15.10 -5.93 -38.88
C ILE A 19 -13.85 -5.27 -38.31
N ASP A 20 -13.95 -4.01 -37.90
CA ASP A 20 -12.87 -3.32 -37.19
C ASP A 20 -13.08 -3.37 -35.66
N PRO A 21 -12.27 -4.11 -34.89
CA PRO A 21 -12.39 -4.16 -33.43
C PRO A 21 -11.81 -2.92 -32.72
N SER A 22 -11.26 -1.92 -33.44
CA SER A 22 -10.60 -0.75 -32.85
C SER A 22 -11.46 0.05 -31.86
N LYS A 23 -12.80 -0.03 -31.98
CA LYS A 23 -13.77 0.61 -31.07
C LYS A 23 -14.49 -0.36 -30.11
N ALA A 24 -14.16 -1.65 -30.16
CA ALA A 24 -14.83 -2.69 -29.38
C ALA A 24 -14.12 -3.01 -28.05
N ASN A 25 -12.89 -2.54 -27.85
CA ASN A 25 -12.13 -2.82 -26.64
C ASN A 25 -12.63 -1.94 -25.48
N THR A 26 -13.33 -2.56 -24.52
CA THR A 26 -13.76 -1.95 -23.26
C THR A 26 -13.02 -2.52 -22.05
N ALA A 27 -11.99 -3.35 -22.25
CA ALA A 27 -11.25 -3.97 -21.17
C ALA A 27 -10.47 -2.89 -20.40
N THR A 28 -10.76 -2.74 -19.11
CA THR A 28 -9.99 -1.89 -18.21
C THR A 28 -8.78 -2.65 -17.68
N ALA A 29 -7.64 -1.98 -17.58
CA ALA A 29 -6.46 -2.56 -16.95
C ALA A 29 -6.77 -2.83 -15.48
N GLN A 30 -6.55 -4.07 -15.04
CA GLN A 30 -6.79 -4.47 -13.66
C GLN A 30 -5.70 -3.89 -12.75
N LEU A 31 -6.07 -3.02 -11.80
CA LEU A 31 -5.16 -2.46 -10.82
C LEU A 31 -4.88 -3.49 -9.71
N ARG A 32 -3.64 -3.97 -9.66
CA ARG A 32 -3.23 -5.08 -8.77
C ARG A 32 -2.61 -4.56 -7.50
N ALA A 33 -2.88 -5.23 -6.39
CA ALA A 33 -2.16 -5.02 -5.14
C ALA A 33 -1.09 -6.10 -4.94
N LEU A 34 0.00 -5.72 -4.29
CA LEU A 34 1.10 -6.59 -3.90
C LEU A 34 1.36 -6.42 -2.41
N ILE A 35 1.48 -7.52 -1.68
CA ILE A 35 2.03 -7.53 -0.31
C ILE A 35 3.43 -8.12 -0.37
N ILE A 36 4.39 -7.43 0.21
CA ILE A 36 5.74 -7.93 0.43
C ILE A 36 5.87 -8.23 1.92
N ALA A 37 6.09 -9.50 2.27
CA ALA A 37 6.19 -9.92 3.66
C ALA A 37 6.85 -11.30 3.79
N GLN A 38 7.36 -11.63 4.98
CA GLN A 38 7.96 -12.93 5.23
C GLN A 38 6.91 -14.04 5.36
N MET A 39 7.23 -15.22 4.83
CA MET A 39 6.51 -16.46 5.06
C MET A 39 7.19 -17.28 6.16
N ALA A 40 6.44 -18.14 6.86
CA ALA A 40 6.97 -19.03 7.88
C ALA A 40 6.45 -20.46 7.62
N GLY A 41 7.18 -21.19 6.78
CA GLY A 41 6.70 -22.46 6.22
C GLY A 41 5.60 -22.25 5.17
N GLY A 42 4.77 -23.26 4.95
CA GLY A 42 3.78 -23.27 3.87
C GLY A 42 4.33 -23.82 2.54
N THR A 43 3.49 -23.81 1.50
CA THR A 43 3.81 -24.44 0.20
C THR A 43 4.34 -23.47 -0.87
N ALA A 44 4.32 -22.16 -0.62
CA ALA A 44 4.83 -21.18 -1.57
C ALA A 44 6.37 -21.24 -1.68
N VAL A 45 6.90 -20.72 -2.78
CA VAL A 45 8.34 -20.57 -2.97
C VAL A 45 8.73 -19.14 -2.68
N ALA A 46 9.63 -18.92 -1.72
CA ALA A 46 10.15 -17.60 -1.39
C ALA A 46 10.74 -16.90 -2.63
N GLY A 47 10.52 -15.59 -2.74
CA GLY A 47 10.94 -14.76 -3.86
C GLY A 47 10.11 -14.91 -5.14
N THR A 48 9.08 -15.76 -5.15
CA THR A 48 8.20 -15.95 -6.32
C THR A 48 6.81 -15.40 -6.03
N PRO A 49 6.31 -14.41 -6.80
CA PRO A 49 5.00 -13.82 -6.54
C PRO A 49 3.85 -14.81 -6.85
N VAL A 50 2.86 -14.85 -5.96
CA VAL A 50 1.69 -15.72 -6.07
C VAL A 50 0.39 -14.95 -5.87
N VAL A 51 -0.66 -15.33 -6.60
CA VAL A 51 -2.02 -14.80 -6.41
C VAL A 51 -2.64 -15.43 -5.18
N VAL A 52 -3.27 -14.61 -4.33
CA VAL A 52 -3.89 -15.08 -3.09
C VAL A 52 -5.38 -14.72 -3.06
N PRO A 53 -6.27 -15.70 -3.28
CA PRO A 53 -7.70 -15.44 -3.39
C PRO A 53 -8.41 -15.30 -2.04
N SER A 54 -7.83 -15.81 -0.95
CA SER A 54 -8.46 -15.81 0.37
C SER A 54 -7.44 -15.91 1.50
N VAL A 55 -7.87 -15.57 2.72
CA VAL A 55 -7.05 -15.70 3.94
C VAL A 55 -6.66 -17.16 4.22
N SER A 56 -7.57 -18.12 4.00
CA SER A 56 -7.28 -19.55 4.18
C SER A 56 -6.21 -20.05 3.19
N ALA A 57 -6.23 -19.56 1.94
CA ALA A 57 -5.18 -19.85 0.97
C ALA A 57 -3.84 -19.24 1.42
N ALA A 58 -3.84 -18.02 1.97
CA ALA A 58 -2.64 -17.37 2.50
C ALA A 58 -1.98 -18.19 3.63
N ILE A 59 -2.77 -18.71 4.57
CA ILE A 59 -2.27 -19.56 5.66
C ILE A 59 -1.64 -20.85 5.10
N THR A 60 -2.24 -21.46 4.08
CA THR A 60 -1.69 -22.68 3.45
C THR A 60 -0.38 -22.38 2.70
N LEU A 61 -0.33 -21.25 1.99
CA LEU A 61 0.80 -20.85 1.17
C LEU A 61 2.01 -20.39 2.01
N PHE A 62 1.77 -19.64 3.09
CA PHE A 62 2.81 -18.93 3.84
C PHE A 62 2.98 -19.40 5.28
N GLY A 63 2.12 -20.28 5.77
CA GLY A 63 2.09 -20.74 7.15
C GLY A 63 1.24 -19.85 8.05
N ALA A 64 0.61 -20.47 9.04
CA ALA A 64 -0.21 -19.79 10.04
C ALA A 64 0.64 -18.87 10.93
N GLY A 65 0.18 -17.64 11.16
CA GLY A 65 0.89 -16.65 11.98
C GLY A 65 2.10 -16.00 11.29
N SER A 66 2.39 -16.36 10.03
CA SER A 66 3.41 -15.65 9.24
C SER A 66 3.01 -14.20 8.97
N GLN A 67 4.00 -13.34 8.81
CA GLN A 67 3.81 -11.95 8.42
C GLN A 67 2.94 -11.82 7.16
N ALA A 68 3.21 -12.65 6.13
CA ALA A 68 2.44 -12.66 4.89
C ALA A 68 0.98 -13.09 5.09
N ALA A 69 0.70 -14.11 5.90
CA ALA A 69 -0.68 -14.52 6.18
C ALA A 69 -1.45 -13.45 6.96
N ILE A 70 -0.82 -12.80 7.94
CA ILE A 70 -1.41 -11.71 8.73
C ILE A 70 -1.67 -10.48 7.84
N ALA A 71 -0.71 -10.09 7.01
CA ALA A 71 -0.87 -8.98 6.09
C ALA A 71 -2.03 -9.22 5.11
N VAL A 72 -2.17 -10.44 4.56
CA VAL A 72 -3.32 -10.79 3.70
C VAL A 72 -4.63 -10.70 4.47
N GLN A 73 -4.68 -11.19 5.71
CA GLN A 73 -5.89 -11.10 6.54
C GLN A 73 -6.33 -9.64 6.72
N HIS A 74 -5.41 -8.76 7.11
CA HIS A 74 -5.68 -7.34 7.32
C HIS A 74 -6.03 -6.62 6.01
N TYR A 75 -5.33 -6.91 4.91
CA TYR A 75 -5.69 -6.37 3.59
C TYR A 75 -7.12 -6.75 3.20
N ARG A 76 -7.52 -8.01 3.43
CA ARG A 76 -8.86 -8.53 3.09
C ARG A 76 -9.98 -8.04 4.01
N ASN A 77 -9.68 -7.45 5.17
CA ASN A 77 -10.70 -6.78 5.98
C ASN A 77 -11.29 -5.56 5.26
N ILE A 78 -10.52 -4.94 4.35
CA ILE A 78 -10.92 -3.75 3.59
C ILE A 78 -11.21 -4.12 2.13
N ASP A 79 -10.24 -4.71 1.42
CA ASP A 79 -10.41 -5.13 0.02
C ASP A 79 -10.78 -6.61 -0.09
N THR A 80 -12.08 -6.88 -0.01
CA THR A 80 -12.62 -8.25 0.05
C THR A 80 -12.52 -9.03 -1.28
N PHE A 81 -12.36 -8.35 -2.43
CA PHE A 81 -12.48 -8.99 -3.75
C PHE A 81 -11.38 -8.64 -4.77
N GLY A 82 -10.58 -7.59 -4.54
CA GLY A 82 -9.54 -7.18 -5.49
C GLY A 82 -8.49 -8.25 -5.74
N GLU A 83 -7.85 -8.19 -6.92
CA GLU A 83 -6.73 -9.08 -7.24
C GLU A 83 -5.53 -8.74 -6.35
N LEU A 84 -5.17 -9.69 -5.47
CA LEU A 84 -4.08 -9.57 -4.51
C LEU A 84 -2.98 -10.56 -4.84
N TRP A 85 -1.77 -10.04 -4.96
CA TRP A 85 -0.56 -10.81 -5.06
C TRP A 85 0.24 -10.68 -3.78
N VAL A 86 1.02 -11.71 -3.47
CA VAL A 86 2.00 -11.67 -2.39
C VAL A 86 3.34 -12.06 -2.98
N LEU A 87 4.38 -11.29 -2.66
CA LEU A 87 5.77 -11.66 -2.85
C LEU A 87 6.29 -12.17 -1.50
N PRO A 88 6.22 -13.49 -1.24
CA PRO A 88 6.67 -14.05 0.01
C PRO A 88 8.20 -14.02 0.08
N LEU A 89 8.76 -13.60 1.21
CA LEU A 89 10.19 -13.64 1.46
C LEU A 89 10.51 -14.72 2.49
N ALA A 90 11.66 -15.36 2.35
CA ALA A 90 12.21 -16.16 3.43
C ALA A 90 12.82 -15.21 4.49
N ASP A 91 12.83 -15.65 5.73
CA ASP A 91 13.65 -15.02 6.77
C ASP A 91 15.12 -15.05 6.35
N ASP A 92 15.88 -14.02 6.73
CA ASP A 92 17.33 -14.03 6.52
C ASP A 92 17.99 -15.06 7.45
N ASP A 93 19.00 -15.78 6.95
CA ASP A 93 19.71 -16.79 7.74
C ASP A 93 20.40 -16.17 8.96
N ALA A 94 20.92 -14.94 8.82
CA ALA A 94 21.56 -14.20 9.90
C ALA A 94 20.57 -13.49 10.84
N ALA A 95 19.30 -13.38 10.46
CA ALA A 95 18.29 -12.72 11.26
C ALA A 95 18.00 -13.49 12.56
N GLN A 96 17.76 -12.74 13.62
CA GLN A 96 17.29 -13.26 14.91
C GLN A 96 15.80 -13.02 15.07
N ALA A 97 15.12 -13.94 15.75
CA ALA A 97 13.72 -13.77 16.12
C ALA A 97 13.62 -12.96 17.41
N ALA A 98 12.67 -12.03 17.46
CA ALA A 98 12.37 -11.31 18.69
C ALA A 98 11.83 -12.29 19.74
N ALA A 99 12.31 -12.18 20.97
CA ALA A 99 11.95 -13.04 22.07
C ALA A 99 11.38 -12.23 23.23
N GLY A 100 10.30 -12.73 23.81
CA GLY A 100 9.62 -12.18 24.98
C GLY A 100 9.18 -13.31 25.91
N SER A 101 8.44 -12.97 26.96
CA SER A 101 7.94 -13.98 27.90
C SER A 101 6.71 -13.51 28.66
N ILE A 102 5.92 -14.47 29.13
CA ILE A 102 4.83 -14.23 30.08
C ILE A 102 5.16 -15.00 31.37
N GLY A 103 5.37 -14.27 32.46
CA GLY A 103 5.45 -14.83 33.80
C GLY A 103 4.08 -14.74 34.49
N ILE A 104 3.70 -15.80 35.21
CA ILE A 104 2.55 -15.77 36.12
C ILE A 104 3.03 -16.26 37.47
N THR A 105 2.60 -15.59 38.54
CA THR A 105 2.83 -16.03 39.92
C THR A 105 1.51 -16.02 40.71
N GLY A 106 1.48 -16.79 41.80
CA GLY A 106 0.31 -16.91 42.66
C GLY A 106 -0.52 -18.18 42.44
N THR A 107 -1.61 -18.30 43.20
CA THR A 107 -2.60 -19.37 43.12
C THR A 107 -3.97 -18.74 43.17
N THR A 108 -4.85 -19.19 42.28
CA THR A 108 -6.18 -18.58 42.12
C THR A 108 -7.11 -18.93 43.27
N SER A 109 -7.79 -17.93 43.83
CA SER A 109 -8.83 -18.09 44.86
C SER A 109 -10.25 -18.15 44.28
N ALA A 110 -10.42 -17.77 43.02
CA ALA A 110 -11.68 -17.71 42.29
C ALA A 110 -11.53 -18.18 40.85
N SER A 111 -12.65 -18.42 40.16
CA SER A 111 -12.65 -18.72 38.73
C SER A 111 -12.85 -17.45 37.91
N GLY A 112 -12.23 -17.38 36.74
CA GLY A 112 -12.30 -16.23 35.84
C GLY A 112 -11.61 -16.50 34.51
N THR A 113 -11.49 -15.47 33.70
CA THR A 113 -10.79 -15.53 32.40
C THR A 113 -9.74 -14.43 32.32
N LEU A 114 -8.50 -14.81 32.00
CA LEU A 114 -7.44 -13.87 31.64
C LEU A 114 -7.43 -13.73 30.11
N VAL A 115 -7.57 -12.51 29.60
CA VAL A 115 -7.55 -12.23 28.15
C VAL A 115 -6.24 -11.55 27.81
N LEU A 116 -5.36 -12.29 27.13
CA LEU A 116 -4.09 -11.76 26.64
C LEU A 116 -4.26 -11.26 25.20
N LEU A 117 -3.63 -10.13 24.89
CA LEU A 117 -3.58 -9.55 23.55
C LEU A 117 -2.21 -9.83 22.96
N PHE A 118 -2.17 -10.49 21.79
CA PHE A 118 -0.95 -10.65 21.00
C PHE A 118 -1.11 -9.88 19.70
N ASP A 119 -0.40 -8.76 19.55
CA ASP A 119 -0.53 -7.87 18.40
C ASP A 119 -2.00 -7.47 18.17
N ASN A 120 -2.69 -7.07 19.24
CA ASN A 120 -4.13 -6.75 19.26
C ASN A 120 -5.08 -7.92 18.92
N VAL A 121 -4.62 -9.18 19.01
CA VAL A 121 -5.48 -10.37 18.89
C VAL A 121 -5.74 -10.99 20.25
N SER A 122 -7.00 -11.11 20.63
CA SER A 122 -7.41 -11.64 21.94
C SER A 122 -7.31 -13.16 22.04
N VAL A 123 -6.70 -13.64 23.13
CA VAL A 123 -6.60 -15.04 23.52
C VAL A 123 -7.12 -15.18 24.95
N SER A 124 -8.27 -15.84 25.08
CA SER A 124 -8.94 -16.07 26.36
C SER A 124 -8.41 -17.34 27.05
N ILE A 125 -7.90 -17.19 28.26
CA ILE A 125 -7.34 -18.27 29.08
C ILE A 125 -8.19 -18.41 30.36
N PRO A 126 -9.02 -19.46 30.47
CA PRO A 126 -9.80 -19.69 31.68
C PRO A 126 -8.92 -20.19 32.83
N TYR A 127 -9.24 -19.73 34.03
CA TYR A 127 -8.69 -20.22 35.30
C TYR A 127 -9.81 -20.53 36.30
N ALA A 128 -9.59 -21.51 37.16
CA ALA A 128 -10.51 -21.97 38.18
C ALA A 128 -9.85 -21.92 39.55
N ALA A 129 -10.63 -21.79 40.62
CA ALA A 129 -10.10 -21.74 41.99
C ALA A 129 -9.20 -22.95 42.29
N GLY A 130 -8.00 -22.68 42.83
CA GLY A 130 -6.97 -23.67 43.10
C GLY A 130 -5.98 -23.91 41.95
N ASP A 131 -6.18 -23.29 40.77
CA ASP A 131 -5.19 -23.36 39.70
C ASP A 131 -3.89 -22.65 40.10
N THR A 132 -2.78 -23.36 39.88
CA THR A 132 -1.43 -22.83 40.06
C THR A 132 -1.00 -22.03 38.84
N ALA A 133 -0.04 -21.11 39.03
CA ALA A 133 0.57 -20.37 37.93
C ALA A 133 1.10 -21.28 36.80
N ALA A 134 1.74 -22.41 37.13
CA ALA A 134 2.25 -23.37 36.16
C ALA A 134 1.12 -24.00 35.31
N THR A 135 -0.01 -24.31 35.92
CA THR A 135 -1.19 -24.84 35.22
C THR A 135 -1.75 -23.83 34.23
N ILE A 136 -1.83 -22.55 34.62
CA ILE A 136 -2.34 -21.48 33.76
C ILE A 136 -1.38 -21.22 32.60
N LEU A 137 -0.07 -21.11 32.86
CA LEU A 137 0.96 -20.96 31.82
C LEU A 137 0.90 -22.12 30.81
N GLY A 138 0.70 -23.35 31.28
CA GLY A 138 0.56 -24.52 30.41
C GLY A 138 -0.68 -24.50 29.49
N ARG A 139 -1.71 -23.71 29.82
CA ARG A 139 -2.91 -23.55 28.98
C ARG A 139 -2.72 -22.54 27.85
N ILE A 140 -1.82 -21.58 27.99
CA ILE A 140 -1.62 -20.48 27.03
C ILE A 140 -1.29 -21.02 25.62
N PRO A 141 -0.32 -21.93 25.41
CA PRO A 141 0.00 -22.43 24.07
C PRO A 141 -1.20 -23.11 23.38
N SER A 142 -2.02 -23.84 24.17
CA SER A 142 -3.22 -24.50 23.65
C SER A 142 -4.32 -23.51 23.29
N ALA A 143 -4.43 -22.39 24.00
CA ALA A 143 -5.36 -21.31 23.67
C ALA A 143 -4.89 -20.54 22.42
N MET A 144 -3.60 -20.22 22.33
CA MET A 144 -3.00 -19.57 21.16
C MET A 144 -3.22 -20.40 19.88
N ALA A 145 -3.04 -21.71 19.93
CA ALA A 145 -3.22 -22.59 18.76
C ALA A 145 -4.65 -22.60 18.18
N LYS A 146 -5.65 -22.13 18.92
CA LYS A 146 -7.05 -22.04 18.46
C LYS A 146 -7.38 -20.72 17.76
N VAL A 147 -6.47 -19.74 17.82
CA VAL A 147 -6.67 -18.40 17.29
C VAL A 147 -5.70 -18.17 16.14
N THR A 148 -6.21 -17.77 14.98
CA THR A 148 -5.39 -17.45 13.81
C THR A 148 -4.86 -16.03 13.86
N GLY A 149 -3.70 -15.78 13.24
CA GLY A 149 -3.13 -14.44 13.11
C GLY A 149 -2.27 -13.99 14.30
N ILE A 150 -1.84 -14.93 15.15
CA ILE A 150 -0.87 -14.67 16.21
C ILE A 150 0.54 -14.80 15.64
N PRO A 151 1.37 -13.74 15.65
CA PRO A 151 2.73 -13.75 15.10
C PRO A 151 3.80 -14.31 16.05
N LEU A 152 3.39 -14.96 17.15
CA LEU A 152 4.24 -15.50 18.20
C LEU A 152 4.01 -16.99 18.38
N SER A 153 5.10 -17.73 18.58
CA SER A 153 5.10 -19.12 19.00
C SER A 153 5.44 -19.20 20.49
N ALA A 154 4.80 -20.12 21.21
CA ALA A 154 5.07 -20.36 22.61
C ALA A 154 5.99 -21.57 22.79
N GLY A 155 7.03 -21.41 23.60
CA GLY A 155 7.96 -22.48 23.96
C GLY A 155 7.47 -23.31 25.15
N ALA A 156 8.38 -24.09 25.74
CA ALA A 156 8.11 -24.80 26.98
C ALA A 156 8.26 -23.87 28.19
N VAL A 157 7.34 -23.99 29.16
CA VAL A 157 7.43 -23.23 30.42
C VAL A 157 8.73 -23.58 31.13
N ALA A 158 9.53 -22.56 31.45
CA ALA A 158 10.81 -22.68 32.15
C ALA A 158 10.92 -21.55 33.19
N ASP A 159 11.46 -21.85 34.36
CA ASP A 159 11.72 -20.87 35.44
C ASP A 159 10.49 -20.00 35.82
N GLY A 160 9.29 -20.57 35.74
CA GLY A 160 8.04 -19.85 36.07
C GLY A 160 7.55 -18.86 35.00
N ALA A 161 8.13 -18.92 33.80
CA ALA A 161 7.73 -18.09 32.65
C ALA A 161 7.49 -18.95 31.40
N LEU A 162 6.59 -18.49 30.54
CA LEU A 162 6.39 -19.02 29.20
C LEU A 162 7.19 -18.17 28.21
N PRO A 163 8.26 -18.70 27.60
CA PRO A 163 8.98 -17.99 26.55
C PRO A 163 8.13 -17.91 25.29
N LEU A 164 8.18 -16.75 24.64
CA LEU A 164 7.51 -16.47 23.37
C LEU A 164 8.55 -16.03 22.35
N THR A 165 8.42 -16.49 21.11
CA THR A 165 9.35 -16.16 20.03
C THR A 165 8.57 -15.80 18.78
N ALA A 166 8.92 -14.70 18.13
CA ALA A 166 8.34 -14.28 16.86
C ALA A 166 8.47 -15.41 15.84
N ILE A 167 7.37 -15.70 15.13
CA ILE A 167 7.32 -16.76 14.12
C ILE A 167 8.30 -16.46 12.98
N ASN A 168 8.34 -15.20 12.54
CA ASN A 168 9.33 -14.71 11.59
C ASN A 168 10.45 -13.96 12.31
N LYS A 169 11.69 -14.23 11.91
CA LYS A 169 12.88 -13.47 12.31
C LYS A 169 12.85 -12.05 11.72
N GLY A 170 13.63 -11.13 12.28
CA GLY A 170 13.79 -9.78 11.72
C GLY A 170 13.30 -8.65 12.63
N LEU A 171 13.46 -7.42 12.14
CA LEU A 171 13.17 -6.21 12.93
C LEU A 171 11.68 -6.07 13.25
N CYS A 172 10.80 -6.48 12.33
CA CYS A 172 9.35 -6.43 12.51
C CYS A 172 8.87 -7.23 13.74
N GLY A 173 9.63 -8.23 14.19
CA GLY A 173 9.30 -8.99 15.41
C GLY A 173 9.33 -8.14 16.67
N ASN A 174 10.11 -7.04 16.69
CA ASN A 174 10.20 -6.11 17.82
C ASN A 174 8.95 -5.23 17.97
N ASP A 175 8.14 -5.11 16.92
CA ASP A 175 6.93 -4.29 16.92
C ASP A 175 5.68 -5.07 17.38
N ILE A 176 5.84 -6.36 17.67
CA ILE A 176 4.79 -7.22 18.21
C ILE A 176 4.60 -6.88 19.69
N LEU A 177 3.44 -6.33 20.04
CA LEU A 177 3.11 -6.00 21.42
C LEU A 177 2.27 -7.09 22.08
N ILE A 178 2.59 -7.38 23.34
CA ILE A 178 1.82 -8.27 24.19
C ILE A 178 1.15 -7.44 25.28
N GLY A 179 -0.16 -7.60 25.45
CA GLY A 179 -0.94 -6.84 26.43
C GLY A 179 -1.91 -7.73 27.21
N ILE A 180 -2.57 -7.12 28.18
CA ILE A 180 -3.72 -7.70 28.88
C ILE A 180 -4.93 -6.85 28.52
N SER A 181 -6.01 -7.49 28.08
CA SER A 181 -7.26 -6.78 27.80
C SER A 181 -8.01 -6.46 29.09
N ASP A 182 -8.67 -5.31 29.07
CA ASP A 182 -9.71 -4.86 30.00
C ASP A 182 -10.89 -5.83 30.18
N GLN A 183 -11.11 -6.74 29.21
CA GLN A 183 -12.10 -7.81 29.30
C GLN A 183 -11.68 -8.96 30.25
N SER A 184 -10.46 -8.92 30.78
CA SER A 184 -10.01 -9.88 31.77
C SER A 184 -10.81 -9.75 33.06
N SER A 185 -11.14 -10.88 33.68
CA SER A 185 -11.64 -10.89 35.07
C SER A 185 -10.59 -10.29 36.01
N ASP A 186 -11.00 -9.84 37.20
CA ASP A 186 -10.09 -9.29 38.22
C ASP A 186 -9.14 -10.38 38.77
N TYR A 187 -8.11 -10.67 37.99
CA TYR A 187 -7.11 -11.70 38.25
C TYR A 187 -6.22 -11.34 39.44
N VAL A 188 -6.08 -10.05 39.74
CA VAL A 188 -5.31 -9.55 40.89
C VAL A 188 -6.03 -9.90 42.19
N SER A 189 -7.34 -9.62 42.28
CA SER A 189 -8.15 -10.03 43.43
C SER A 189 -8.24 -11.55 43.57
N ALA A 190 -8.18 -12.28 42.45
CA ALA A 190 -8.10 -13.73 42.44
C ALA A 190 -6.72 -14.27 42.88
N GLY A 191 -5.72 -13.43 43.15
CA GLY A 191 -4.42 -13.81 43.68
C GLY A 191 -3.35 -14.12 42.62
N LEU A 192 -3.55 -13.69 41.36
CA LEU A 192 -2.57 -13.81 40.28
C LEU A 192 -1.82 -12.49 40.05
N ALA A 193 -0.52 -12.60 39.78
CA ALA A 193 0.27 -11.52 39.22
C ALA A 193 0.86 -11.96 37.87
N VAL A 194 0.67 -11.13 36.84
CA VAL A 194 1.12 -11.39 35.47
C VAL A 194 2.22 -10.40 35.12
N THR A 195 3.37 -10.90 34.67
CA THR A 195 4.50 -10.11 34.20
C THR A 195 4.69 -10.38 32.71
N ILE A 196 4.71 -9.33 31.89
CA ILE A 196 4.92 -9.44 30.45
C ILE A 196 6.26 -8.82 30.11
N THR A 197 7.12 -9.60 29.46
CA THR A 197 8.33 -9.13 28.81
C THR A 197 8.05 -8.99 27.32
N GLN A 198 8.10 -7.76 26.81
CA GLN A 198 7.83 -7.50 25.39
C GLN A 198 8.87 -8.19 24.49
N PRO A 199 8.47 -8.72 23.32
CA PRO A 199 9.39 -9.28 22.35
C PRO A 199 10.44 -8.25 21.89
N THR A 200 11.71 -8.57 22.07
CA THR A 200 12.84 -7.73 21.60
C THR A 200 13.97 -8.60 21.06
N GLY A 201 14.97 -7.98 20.43
CA GLY A 201 16.17 -8.69 19.93
C GLY A 201 16.02 -9.28 18.53
N GLY A 202 14.93 -8.99 17.83
CA GLY A 202 14.81 -9.26 16.40
C GLY A 202 15.80 -8.40 15.61
N THR A 203 16.52 -8.99 14.67
CA THR A 203 17.56 -8.30 13.88
C THR A 203 17.46 -8.65 12.41
N GLN A 204 17.81 -7.70 11.54
CA GLN A 204 17.96 -7.86 10.09
C GLN A 204 16.68 -8.26 9.35
N ASN A 205 16.23 -7.40 8.44
CA ASN A 205 15.16 -7.74 7.50
C ASN A 205 15.73 -8.53 6.30
N PRO A 206 14.89 -9.20 5.50
CA PRO A 206 15.35 -10.08 4.41
C PRO A 206 16.24 -9.36 3.38
N THR A 207 17.52 -9.75 3.28
CA THR A 207 18.46 -9.19 2.28
C THR A 207 18.12 -9.59 0.83
N THR A 208 17.28 -10.61 0.66
CA THR A 208 16.81 -11.12 -0.62
C THR A 208 15.70 -10.28 -1.27
N LEU A 209 15.24 -9.20 -0.61
CA LEU A 209 14.18 -8.35 -1.16
C LEU A 209 14.52 -7.81 -2.55
N ALA A 210 15.74 -7.31 -2.77
CA ALA A 210 16.14 -6.75 -4.05
C ALA A 210 16.07 -7.78 -5.19
N THR A 211 16.48 -9.03 -4.93
CA THR A 211 16.41 -10.12 -5.94
C THR A 211 14.98 -10.60 -6.14
N ALA A 212 14.17 -10.67 -5.07
CA ALA A 212 12.76 -11.02 -5.15
C ALA A 212 11.93 -10.00 -5.96
N LEU A 213 12.25 -8.70 -5.84
CA LEU A 213 11.60 -7.65 -6.63
C LEU A 213 11.82 -7.82 -8.14
N LEU A 214 12.96 -8.35 -8.57
CA LEU A 214 13.21 -8.65 -9.99
C LEU A 214 12.32 -9.77 -10.52
N ALA A 215 11.92 -10.72 -9.66
CA ALA A 215 11.04 -11.84 -10.04
C ALA A 215 9.60 -11.39 -10.37
N LEU A 216 9.22 -10.16 -10.02
CA LEU A 216 7.91 -9.59 -10.35
C LEU A 216 7.72 -9.36 -11.85
N GLY A 217 8.80 -9.26 -12.64
CA GLY A 217 8.78 -9.08 -14.09
C GLY A 217 7.94 -7.88 -14.54
N SER A 218 7.35 -7.92 -15.74
CA SER A 218 6.59 -6.78 -16.28
C SER A 218 5.13 -6.69 -15.81
N LYS A 219 4.74 -7.45 -14.78
CA LYS A 219 3.37 -7.35 -14.23
C LYS A 219 3.22 -6.03 -13.46
N PRO A 220 2.11 -5.27 -13.67
CA PRO A 220 1.86 -4.04 -12.91
C PRO A 220 1.32 -4.36 -11.51
N TYR A 221 1.85 -3.64 -10.52
CA TYR A 221 1.41 -3.66 -9.12
C TYR A 221 1.30 -2.21 -8.65
N ASP A 222 0.07 -1.71 -8.58
CA ASP A 222 -0.22 -0.31 -8.32
C ASP A 222 -0.10 0.04 -6.84
N PHE A 223 -0.46 -0.90 -5.97
CA PHE A 223 -0.48 -0.72 -4.51
C PHE A 223 0.41 -1.77 -3.86
N ILE A 224 1.50 -1.36 -3.23
CA ILE A 224 2.48 -2.26 -2.63
C ILE A 224 2.50 -2.04 -1.12
N ALA A 225 2.08 -3.03 -0.33
CA ALA A 225 2.25 -3.00 1.12
C ALA A 225 3.62 -3.58 1.49
N CYS A 226 4.39 -2.86 2.28
CA CYS A 226 5.69 -3.32 2.78
C CYS A 226 5.89 -2.93 4.25
N PRO A 227 6.19 -3.88 5.16
CA PRO A 227 6.40 -3.58 6.57
C PRO A 227 7.82 -3.10 6.90
N TYR A 228 8.76 -3.16 5.96
CA TYR A 228 10.17 -2.87 6.21
C TYR A 228 10.48 -1.38 6.05
N THR A 229 11.01 -0.78 7.10
CA THR A 229 11.42 0.64 7.16
C THR A 229 12.93 0.82 7.31
N ASP A 230 13.73 -0.25 7.22
CA ASP A 230 15.18 -0.13 7.27
C ASP A 230 15.77 0.41 5.96
N ALA A 231 16.93 1.05 6.04
CA ALA A 231 17.57 1.71 4.90
C ALA A 231 17.87 0.77 3.73
N ALA A 232 18.18 -0.51 3.97
CA ALA A 232 18.47 -1.45 2.89
C ALA A 232 17.19 -1.83 2.12
N SER A 233 16.11 -2.13 2.86
CA SER A 233 14.81 -2.45 2.26
C SER A 233 14.21 -1.27 1.51
N LEU A 234 14.23 -0.08 2.11
CA LEU A 234 13.74 1.14 1.47
C LEU A 234 14.59 1.53 0.26
N GLY A 235 15.92 1.36 0.34
CA GLY A 235 16.82 1.57 -0.80
C GLY A 235 16.50 0.63 -1.98
N ALA A 236 16.19 -0.65 -1.70
CA ALA A 236 15.79 -1.60 -2.74
C ALA A 236 14.45 -1.22 -3.40
N LEU A 237 13.46 -0.77 -2.61
CA LEU A 237 12.17 -0.32 -3.11
C LEU A 237 12.26 0.96 -3.93
N LYS A 238 13.07 1.93 -3.47
CA LYS A 238 13.36 3.17 -4.19
C LYS A 238 14.00 2.88 -5.54
N ALA A 239 15.02 2.01 -5.58
CA ALA A 239 15.65 1.60 -6.84
C ALA A 239 14.65 0.88 -7.77
N PHE A 240 13.76 0.06 -7.21
CA PHE A 240 12.75 -0.66 -7.97
C PHE A 240 11.69 0.24 -8.60
N LEU A 241 11.21 1.26 -7.88
CA LEU A 241 10.20 2.19 -8.41
C LEU A 241 10.76 3.43 -9.10
N SER A 242 12.06 3.72 -8.99
CA SER A 242 12.70 4.92 -9.52
C SER A 242 12.18 5.40 -10.90
N THR A 243 11.93 6.70 -11.01
CA THR A 243 11.62 7.41 -12.25
C THR A 243 12.75 7.39 -13.29
N ALA A 244 14.00 7.19 -12.87
CA ALA A 244 15.16 7.19 -13.77
C ALA A 244 15.43 5.83 -14.42
N SER A 245 15.45 4.77 -13.62
CA SER A 245 15.85 3.42 -14.07
C SER A 245 14.95 2.29 -13.56
N GLY A 246 14.02 2.60 -12.65
CA GLY A 246 13.08 1.64 -12.09
C GLY A 246 11.82 1.54 -12.93
N ARG A 247 10.71 1.14 -12.32
CA ARG A 247 9.47 0.87 -13.03
C ARG A 247 8.74 2.11 -13.55
N TRP A 248 8.97 3.27 -12.94
CA TRP A 248 8.45 4.55 -13.43
C TRP A 248 9.26 5.14 -14.59
N SER A 249 10.38 4.51 -14.96
CA SER A 249 11.18 4.91 -16.11
C SER A 249 10.43 4.85 -17.43
N TRP A 250 10.94 5.60 -18.40
CA TRP A 250 10.38 5.68 -19.75
C TRP A 250 10.35 4.31 -20.48
N ASN A 251 11.24 3.38 -20.13
CA ASN A 251 11.30 2.06 -20.78
C ASN A 251 10.34 1.04 -20.15
N GLU A 252 10.15 1.08 -18.82
CA GLU A 252 9.24 0.15 -18.15
C GLU A 252 7.79 0.66 -18.18
N MET A 253 7.54 1.93 -17.79
CA MET A 253 6.21 2.53 -17.67
C MET A 253 5.21 1.66 -16.86
N ILE A 254 5.70 1.03 -15.80
CA ILE A 254 4.92 0.20 -14.87
C ILE A 254 4.79 0.93 -13.54
N PHE A 255 3.68 1.64 -13.36
CA PHE A 255 3.49 2.44 -12.15
C PHE A 255 3.11 1.59 -10.92
N GLY A 256 3.49 2.09 -9.76
CA GLY A 256 3.22 1.52 -8.45
C GLY A 256 3.64 2.45 -7.30
N HIS A 257 3.10 2.23 -6.12
CA HIS A 257 3.37 3.02 -4.92
C HIS A 257 3.50 2.12 -3.68
N VAL A 258 4.46 2.41 -2.80
CA VAL A 258 4.70 1.66 -1.56
C VAL A 258 4.02 2.34 -0.37
N TYR A 259 3.30 1.55 0.42
CA TYR A 259 2.71 1.94 1.69
C TYR A 259 3.36 1.16 2.82
N SER A 260 3.81 1.89 3.82
CA SER A 260 4.44 1.37 5.04
C SER A 260 3.94 2.13 6.27
N ALA A 261 4.35 1.65 7.44
CA ALA A 261 4.05 2.29 8.71
C ALA A 261 5.22 2.16 9.67
N ILE A 262 5.29 3.05 10.66
CA ILE A 262 6.34 3.03 11.68
C ILE A 262 5.76 3.33 13.06
N ARG A 263 6.18 2.55 14.06
CA ARG A 263 5.88 2.78 15.47
C ARG A 263 6.95 3.68 16.08
N GLY A 264 6.55 4.62 16.93
CA GLY A 264 7.51 5.44 17.65
C GLY A 264 6.92 6.71 18.23
N THR A 265 7.70 7.36 19.09
CA THR A 265 7.40 8.72 19.56
C THR A 265 7.58 9.72 18.43
N LEU A 266 7.02 10.92 18.56
CA LEU A 266 7.19 11.99 17.56
C LEU A 266 8.66 12.20 17.21
N GLY A 267 9.55 12.25 18.20
CA GLY A 267 10.99 12.44 17.98
C GLY A 267 11.63 11.30 17.16
N THR A 268 11.28 10.04 17.47
CA THR A 268 11.75 8.87 16.70
C THR A 268 11.29 8.92 15.25
N VAL A 269 10.02 9.30 15.05
CA VAL A 269 9.39 9.38 13.72
C VAL A 269 10.02 10.50 12.89
N THR A 270 10.23 11.69 13.46
CA THR A 270 10.87 12.82 12.74
C THR A 270 12.33 12.54 12.42
N THR A 271 13.07 11.83 13.28
CA THR A 271 14.43 11.39 12.94
C THR A 271 14.43 10.39 11.79
N PHE A 272 13.48 9.47 11.74
CA PHE A 272 13.35 8.56 10.61
C PHE A 272 12.91 9.28 9.33
N ALA A 273 12.01 10.26 9.42
CA ALA A 273 11.58 11.08 8.28
C ALA A 273 12.75 11.73 7.54
N GLN A 274 13.75 12.25 8.26
CA GLN A 274 14.96 12.84 7.69
C GLN A 274 15.84 11.84 6.93
N SER A 275 15.64 10.52 7.12
CA SER A 275 16.39 9.47 6.42
C SER A 275 15.76 9.05 5.10
N VAL A 276 14.56 9.55 4.77
CA VAL A 276 13.79 9.16 3.59
C VAL A 276 13.37 10.39 2.76
N ASN A 277 13.46 10.26 1.45
CA ASN A 277 12.98 11.26 0.49
C ASN A 277 12.68 10.53 -0.83
N ASP A 278 11.43 10.11 -1.04
CA ASP A 278 11.02 9.25 -2.16
C ASP A 278 9.57 9.56 -2.59
N GLU A 279 9.40 9.87 -3.88
CA GLU A 279 8.10 10.16 -4.50
C GLU A 279 7.16 8.92 -4.58
N HIS A 280 7.68 7.72 -4.31
CA HIS A 280 6.93 6.46 -4.42
C HIS A 280 6.73 5.72 -3.09
N LEU A 281 7.03 6.39 -1.97
CA LEU A 281 6.92 5.81 -0.63
C LEU A 281 5.99 6.67 0.24
N THR A 282 5.04 6.02 0.90
CA THR A 282 4.21 6.60 1.95
C THR A 282 4.43 5.86 3.25
N VAL A 283 4.69 6.59 4.33
CA VAL A 283 4.86 6.03 5.67
C VAL A 283 3.85 6.67 6.63
N MET A 284 3.12 5.82 7.36
CA MET A 284 2.21 6.25 8.43
C MET A 284 2.83 6.02 9.80
N PRO A 285 3.09 7.08 10.59
CA PRO A 285 3.51 6.95 11.98
C PRO A 285 2.33 6.57 12.87
N ILE A 286 2.45 5.50 13.65
CA ILE A 286 1.31 4.89 14.37
C ILE A 286 1.35 5.09 15.90
N ALA A 287 2.23 5.97 16.37
CA ALA A 287 2.46 6.23 17.80
C ALA A 287 2.69 4.93 18.59
N ASP A 288 1.84 4.63 19.58
CA ASP A 288 1.88 3.43 20.42
C ASP A 288 0.74 2.42 20.14
N SER A 289 0.06 2.51 18.99
CA SER A 289 -1.05 1.61 18.60
C SER A 289 -0.75 0.13 18.88
N PRO A 290 -1.60 -0.64 19.56
CA PRO A 290 -1.27 -2.04 19.88
C PRO A 290 -1.21 -2.95 18.64
N SER A 291 -1.70 -2.49 17.48
CA SER A 291 -1.56 -3.19 16.19
C SER A 291 -0.20 -2.88 15.55
N SER A 292 0.50 -3.90 15.07
CA SER A 292 1.83 -3.77 14.46
C SER A 292 1.82 -2.93 13.16
N PRO A 293 2.94 -2.25 12.84
CA PRO A 293 3.08 -1.50 11.59
C PRO A 293 2.78 -2.31 10.34
N LEU A 294 3.02 -3.63 10.36
CA LEU A 294 2.66 -4.53 9.27
C LEU A 294 1.16 -4.54 8.96
N ARG A 295 0.31 -4.54 10.00
CA ARG A 295 -1.15 -4.51 9.85
C ARG A 295 -1.61 -3.19 9.27
N TRP A 296 -1.05 -2.09 9.78
CA TRP A 296 -1.29 -0.75 9.25
C TRP A 296 -0.92 -0.64 7.77
N ALA A 297 0.28 -1.07 7.39
CA ALA A 297 0.74 -1.03 5.99
C ALA A 297 -0.21 -1.79 5.05
N ALA A 298 -0.67 -2.97 5.46
CA ALA A 298 -1.61 -3.78 4.68
C ALA A 298 -2.98 -3.11 4.50
N GLU A 299 -3.54 -2.52 5.58
CA GLU A 299 -4.85 -1.85 5.53
C GLU A 299 -4.81 -0.50 4.80
N ILE A 300 -3.70 0.25 4.92
CA ILE A 300 -3.51 1.49 4.15
C ILE A 300 -3.44 1.18 2.66
N ALA A 301 -2.66 0.17 2.26
CA ALA A 301 -2.57 -0.25 0.87
C ALA A 301 -3.92 -0.75 0.33
N ALA A 302 -4.69 -1.49 1.13
CA ALA A 302 -6.04 -1.93 0.77
C ALA A 302 -7.00 -0.75 0.59
N SER A 303 -6.95 0.23 1.50
CA SER A 303 -7.77 1.45 1.42
C SER A 303 -7.47 2.26 0.17
N ALA A 304 -6.18 2.46 -0.13
CA ALA A 304 -5.74 3.10 -1.36
C ALA A 304 -6.20 2.32 -2.60
N ALA A 305 -6.08 0.99 -2.59
CA ALA A 305 -6.50 0.14 -3.70
C ALA A 305 -8.01 0.22 -3.97
N VAL A 306 -8.85 0.18 -2.94
CA VAL A 306 -10.31 0.30 -3.08
C VAL A 306 -10.69 1.68 -3.64
N LYS A 307 -10.11 2.75 -3.09
CA LYS A 307 -10.38 4.13 -3.53
C LYS A 307 -9.93 4.37 -4.96
N CYS A 308 -8.68 4.07 -5.29
CA CYS A 308 -8.13 4.33 -6.62
C CYS A 308 -8.73 3.44 -7.71
N ARG A 309 -9.22 2.24 -7.39
CA ARG A 309 -10.00 1.42 -8.34
C ARG A 309 -11.37 2.01 -8.65
N ALA A 310 -11.98 2.69 -7.68
CA ALA A 310 -13.23 3.41 -7.91
C ALA A 310 -12.96 4.70 -8.70
N ASP A 311 -12.02 5.52 -8.22
CA ASP A 311 -11.58 6.74 -8.87
C ASP A 311 -10.19 7.16 -8.33
N PRO A 312 -9.14 7.20 -9.17
CA PRO A 312 -7.79 7.60 -8.74
C PRO A 312 -7.66 9.08 -8.36
N ALA A 313 -8.59 9.96 -8.78
CA ALA A 313 -8.56 11.40 -8.49
C ALA A 313 -9.37 11.78 -7.24
N LEU A 314 -10.10 10.84 -6.62
CA LEU A 314 -10.77 11.09 -5.35
C LEU A 314 -9.79 11.08 -4.18
N PRO A 315 -10.01 11.93 -3.14
CA PRO A 315 -9.16 11.93 -1.96
C PRO A 315 -9.21 10.59 -1.21
N ILE A 316 -8.04 10.08 -0.86
CA ILE A 316 -7.87 8.92 0.01
C ILE A 316 -7.90 9.42 1.46
N THR A 317 -9.09 9.80 1.91
CA THR A 317 -9.36 10.31 3.27
C THR A 317 -10.62 9.66 3.83
N GLN A 318 -10.76 9.71 5.16
CA GLN A 318 -11.87 9.15 5.94
C GLN A 318 -12.09 7.65 5.69
N MET A 319 -11.02 6.94 5.36
CA MET A 319 -11.04 5.49 5.22
C MET A 319 -10.85 4.87 6.59
N ALA A 320 -11.92 4.27 7.12
CA ALA A 320 -11.89 3.55 8.38
C ALA A 320 -11.02 2.30 8.25
N LEU A 321 -10.14 2.11 9.23
CA LEU A 321 -9.26 0.97 9.36
C LEU A 321 -9.75 0.07 10.51
N THR A 322 -9.50 -1.22 10.43
CA THR A 322 -9.92 -2.25 11.41
C THR A 322 -8.89 -2.54 12.50
N ILE A 323 -7.79 -1.80 12.49
CA ILE A 323 -6.74 -1.76 13.51
C ILE A 323 -7.18 -1.02 14.78
N ALA A 324 -6.46 -1.26 15.88
CA ALA A 324 -6.67 -0.54 17.12
C ALA A 324 -5.96 0.83 17.15
N PRO A 325 -6.57 1.84 17.77
CA PRO A 325 -5.98 3.16 17.93
C PRO A 325 -4.78 3.16 18.89
N PRO A 326 -3.90 4.16 18.82
CA PRO A 326 -2.99 4.52 19.91
C PRO A 326 -3.74 4.81 21.22
N SER A 327 -3.03 4.84 22.34
CA SER A 327 -3.64 5.29 23.59
C SER A 327 -4.01 6.79 23.51
N ASP A 328 -5.10 7.19 24.18
CA ASP A 328 -5.66 8.55 24.07
C ASP A 328 -4.64 9.68 24.29
N GLY A 329 -3.67 9.47 25.20
CA GLY A 329 -2.61 10.43 25.49
C GLY A 329 -1.52 10.53 24.41
N ASN A 330 -1.44 9.55 23.51
CA ASN A 330 -0.46 9.45 22.43
C ASN A 330 -1.10 9.61 21.04
N VAL A 331 -2.40 9.92 20.96
CA VAL A 331 -3.04 10.34 19.71
C VAL A 331 -2.46 11.69 19.30
N TRP A 332 -2.00 11.79 18.05
CA TRP A 332 -1.38 13.01 17.53
C TRP A 332 -2.32 14.20 17.62
N SER A 333 -1.89 15.26 18.30
CA SER A 333 -2.58 16.55 18.30
C SER A 333 -2.51 17.22 16.93
N PHE A 334 -3.37 18.21 16.68
CA PHE A 334 -3.35 18.96 15.42
C PHE A 334 -1.98 19.57 15.09
N SER A 335 -1.26 20.08 16.10
CA SER A 335 0.07 20.65 15.90
C SER A 335 1.08 19.58 15.50
N GLU A 336 1.01 18.40 16.10
CA GLU A 336 1.91 17.29 15.78
C GLU A 336 1.60 16.69 14.41
N GLN A 337 0.31 16.55 14.06
CA GLN A 337 -0.12 16.15 12.72
C GLN A 337 0.41 17.11 11.65
N ASN A 338 0.33 18.43 11.90
CA ASN A 338 0.88 19.42 10.98
C ASN A 338 2.40 19.28 10.86
N SER A 339 3.13 19.12 11.97
CA SER A 339 4.58 18.87 11.92
C SER A 339 4.93 17.59 11.14
N LEU A 340 4.21 16.49 11.37
CA LEU A 340 4.41 15.24 10.62
C LEU A 340 4.21 15.43 9.12
N LEU A 341 3.19 16.18 8.70
CA LEU A 341 2.94 16.46 7.29
C LEU A 341 4.08 17.27 6.63
N TYR A 342 4.67 18.23 7.35
CA TYR A 342 5.85 18.96 6.85
C TYR A 342 7.11 18.09 6.79
N GLU A 343 7.19 17.08 7.66
CA GLU A 343 8.26 16.08 7.68
C GLU A 343 7.94 14.89 6.75
N GLY A 344 7.06 15.02 5.76
CA GLY A 344 6.83 13.97 4.75
C GLY A 344 6.18 12.70 5.30
N MET A 345 5.47 12.82 6.43
CA MET A 345 4.77 11.71 7.08
C MET A 345 3.26 11.84 6.97
N SER A 346 2.59 10.70 6.71
CA SER A 346 1.14 10.65 6.64
C SER A 346 0.49 10.72 8.03
N VAL A 347 -0.80 11.05 8.06
CA VAL A 347 -1.53 11.24 9.33
C VAL A 347 -2.88 10.52 9.31
N PHE A 348 -3.33 10.13 10.50
CA PHE A 348 -4.61 9.49 10.76
C PHE A 348 -5.37 10.27 11.85
N SER A 349 -6.67 10.01 11.95
CA SER A 349 -7.53 10.49 13.03
C SER A 349 -8.13 9.32 13.79
N VAL A 350 -8.45 9.53 15.07
CA VAL A 350 -9.19 8.58 15.90
C VAL A 350 -10.52 9.24 16.27
N SER A 351 -11.62 8.55 16.01
CA SER A 351 -12.97 9.00 16.41
C SER A 351 -13.27 8.63 17.87
N ASP A 352 -14.29 9.24 18.48
CA ASP A 352 -14.67 8.98 19.88
C ASP A 352 -15.04 7.51 20.16
N ASP A 353 -15.42 6.75 19.13
CA ASP A 353 -15.70 5.31 19.20
C ASP A 353 -14.45 4.42 19.06
N GLY A 354 -13.26 5.03 18.96
CA GLY A 354 -11.98 4.35 18.76
C GLY A 354 -11.65 4.02 17.30
N THR A 355 -12.52 4.38 16.34
CA THR A 355 -12.27 4.10 14.92
C THR A 355 -11.11 4.94 14.39
N VAL A 356 -10.07 4.26 13.92
CA VAL A 356 -8.94 4.87 13.21
C VAL A 356 -9.34 5.12 11.76
N SER A 357 -9.09 6.33 11.25
CA SER A 357 -9.31 6.67 9.84
C SER A 357 -8.13 7.40 9.22
N ILE A 358 -7.86 7.12 7.94
CA ILE A 358 -6.85 7.87 7.17
C ILE A 358 -7.29 9.33 7.05
N LEU A 359 -6.46 10.26 7.49
CA LEU A 359 -6.75 11.69 7.37
C LEU A 359 -6.12 12.26 6.09
N ARG A 360 -4.82 12.03 5.88
CA ARG A 360 -4.11 12.40 4.66
C ARG A 360 -2.93 11.45 4.41
N LEU A 361 -2.84 10.92 3.19
CA LEU A 361 -1.67 10.19 2.72
C LEU A 361 -0.79 11.11 1.88
N ILE A 362 0.48 11.24 2.30
CA ILE A 362 1.51 11.94 1.56
C ILE A 362 2.69 11.01 1.27
N THR A 363 3.50 11.39 0.30
CA THR A 363 4.78 10.74 0.03
C THR A 363 5.83 11.26 1.00
N THR A 364 6.98 10.58 1.08
CA THR A 364 8.12 11.08 1.85
C THR A 364 8.93 12.13 1.10
N TYR A 365 8.51 12.51 -0.11
CA TYR A 365 9.21 13.50 -0.94
C TYR A 365 9.07 14.92 -0.37
N GLN A 366 10.20 15.56 -0.08
CA GLN A 366 10.28 16.93 0.46
C GLN A 366 11.25 17.83 -0.29
N GLU A 367 12.31 17.25 -0.87
CA GLU A 367 13.40 17.99 -1.48
C GLU A 367 13.70 17.46 -2.88
N ASN A 368 13.98 18.38 -3.79
CA ASN A 368 14.45 18.03 -5.13
C ASN A 368 15.93 17.60 -5.13
N VAL A 369 16.45 17.22 -6.30
CA VAL A 369 17.84 16.76 -6.48
C VAL A 369 18.88 17.82 -6.05
N ALA A 370 18.52 19.10 -6.03
CA ALA A 370 19.38 20.20 -5.58
C ALA A 370 19.28 20.47 -4.06
N GLY A 371 18.50 19.68 -3.31
CA GLY A 371 18.27 19.85 -1.87
C GLY A 371 17.40 21.07 -1.53
N SER A 372 16.60 21.55 -2.49
CA SER A 372 15.64 22.63 -2.24
C SER A 372 14.26 22.06 -1.95
N PRO A 373 13.48 22.66 -1.04
CA PRO A 373 12.11 22.24 -0.77
C PRO A 373 11.26 22.18 -2.04
N ASP A 374 10.54 21.07 -2.22
CA ASP A 374 9.74 20.78 -3.41
C ASP A 374 8.53 19.91 -3.02
N ASP A 375 7.33 20.41 -3.31
CA ASP A 375 6.06 19.77 -3.01
C ASP A 375 5.41 19.08 -4.22
N SER A 376 6.13 18.98 -5.35
CA SER A 376 5.61 18.45 -6.62
C SER A 376 4.98 17.05 -6.51
N TYR A 377 5.50 16.21 -5.60
CA TYR A 377 5.04 14.83 -5.37
C TYR A 377 4.46 14.63 -3.97
N LEU A 378 4.07 15.70 -3.27
CA LEU A 378 3.64 15.61 -1.88
C LEU A 378 2.46 14.64 -1.69
N ASP A 379 1.41 14.75 -2.50
CA ASP A 379 0.21 13.92 -2.36
C ASP A 379 0.28 12.64 -3.20
N VAL A 380 -0.12 11.52 -2.60
CA VAL A 380 -0.15 10.21 -3.27
C VAL A 380 -1.15 10.19 -4.43
N GLU A 381 -2.27 10.91 -4.30
CA GLU A 381 -3.29 11.01 -5.33
C GLU A 381 -2.77 11.66 -6.62
N THR A 382 -1.79 12.57 -6.53
CA THR A 382 -1.12 13.16 -7.69
C THR A 382 -0.45 12.07 -8.52
N MET A 383 0.29 11.17 -7.86
CA MET A 383 0.98 10.06 -8.53
C MET A 383 0.01 9.04 -9.12
N ASN A 384 -1.06 8.70 -8.37
CA ASN A 384 -2.08 7.77 -8.85
C ASN A 384 -2.84 8.32 -10.07
N THR A 385 -3.22 9.60 -10.04
CA THR A 385 -3.91 10.28 -11.15
C THR A 385 -2.99 10.39 -12.36
N LEU A 386 -1.72 10.74 -12.16
CA LEU A 386 -0.73 10.81 -13.23
C LEU A 386 -0.53 9.44 -13.91
N ALA A 387 -0.39 8.36 -13.13
CA ALA A 387 -0.30 7.00 -13.65
C ALA A 387 -1.51 6.62 -14.51
N TYR A 388 -2.73 7.01 -14.10
CA TYR A 388 -3.94 6.81 -14.89
C TYR A 388 -3.91 7.58 -16.21
N VAL A 389 -3.60 8.88 -16.16
CA VAL A 389 -3.54 9.75 -17.34
C VAL A 389 -2.50 9.26 -18.34
N ILE A 390 -1.31 8.86 -17.89
CA ILE A 390 -0.27 8.32 -18.78
C ILE A 390 -0.74 7.02 -19.47
N ARG A 391 -1.38 6.11 -18.74
CA ARG A 391 -1.92 4.86 -19.31
C ARG A 391 -3.01 5.12 -20.34
N ASP A 392 -3.86 6.11 -20.07
CA ASP A 392 -4.93 6.53 -20.96
C ASP A 392 -4.38 7.10 -22.27
N LEU A 393 -3.47 8.08 -22.17
CA LEU A 393 -2.84 8.72 -23.32
C LEU A 393 -2.04 7.71 -24.15
N ARG A 394 -1.32 6.78 -23.52
CA ARG A 394 -0.62 5.70 -24.21
C ARG A 394 -1.59 4.83 -25.01
N THR A 395 -2.69 4.41 -24.40
CA THR A 395 -3.71 3.59 -25.07
C THR A 395 -4.36 4.34 -26.23
N PHE A 396 -4.62 5.63 -26.05
CA PHE A 396 -5.17 6.51 -27.08
C PHE A 396 -4.24 6.68 -28.28
N GLN A 397 -2.92 6.80 -28.05
CA GLN A 397 -1.93 6.98 -29.10
C GLN A 397 -1.48 5.68 -29.78
N GLN A 398 -1.71 4.51 -29.17
CA GLN A 398 -1.30 3.20 -29.70
C GLN A 398 -1.67 2.98 -31.19
N PRO A 399 -2.86 3.35 -31.68
CA PRO A 399 -3.22 3.20 -33.09
C PRO A 399 -2.38 4.05 -34.05
N TYR A 400 -1.76 5.14 -33.58
CA TYR A 400 -0.94 6.02 -34.42
C TYR A 400 0.35 5.36 -34.89
N LEU A 401 0.83 4.34 -34.17
CA LEU A 401 2.01 3.56 -34.55
C LEU A 401 1.80 2.75 -35.85
N ALA A 402 0.55 2.50 -36.25
CA ALA A 402 0.21 1.83 -37.51
C ALA A 402 0.08 2.79 -38.70
N MET A 403 0.29 4.09 -38.49
CA MET A 403 0.06 5.14 -39.50
C MET A 403 1.39 5.67 -40.05
N LYS A 404 1.35 6.17 -41.29
CA LYS A 404 2.49 6.82 -41.97
C LYS A 404 2.62 8.25 -41.49
N LEU A 405 3.76 8.59 -40.90
CA LEU A 405 4.07 9.98 -40.54
C LEU A 405 4.46 10.77 -41.80
N VAL A 406 3.65 11.78 -42.14
CA VAL A 406 3.90 12.69 -43.27
C VAL A 406 4.32 14.07 -42.77
N SER A 407 4.87 14.89 -43.66
CA SER A 407 5.19 16.29 -43.35
C SER A 407 3.94 17.08 -42.98
N ASP A 408 4.07 18.08 -42.11
CA ASP A 408 2.95 18.87 -41.60
C ASP A 408 2.19 19.63 -42.70
N THR A 409 2.83 19.92 -43.83
CA THR A 409 2.20 20.57 -44.99
C THR A 409 1.50 19.59 -45.94
N THR A 410 1.66 18.28 -45.73
CA THR A 410 1.08 17.25 -46.60
C THR A 410 -0.42 17.14 -46.34
N ARG A 411 -1.23 17.29 -47.39
CA ARG A 411 -2.67 17.11 -47.29
C ARG A 411 -3.00 15.63 -47.08
N ILE A 412 -3.71 15.31 -46.01
CA ILE A 412 -4.11 13.94 -45.65
C ILE A 412 -5.52 13.67 -46.19
N PRO A 413 -5.71 12.74 -47.15
CA PRO A 413 -7.04 12.34 -47.60
C PRO A 413 -7.80 11.58 -46.50
N GLY A 414 -9.11 11.76 -46.42
CA GLY A 414 -9.97 11.10 -45.44
C GLY A 414 -9.96 9.57 -45.59
N GLY A 415 -9.54 8.86 -44.53
CA GLY A 415 -9.40 7.39 -44.54
C GLY A 415 -8.06 6.88 -45.07
N SER A 416 -7.09 7.76 -45.33
CA SER A 416 -5.70 7.36 -45.52
C SER A 416 -5.04 7.01 -44.18
N GLY A 417 -4.17 6.00 -44.16
CA GLY A 417 -3.38 5.64 -42.98
C GLY A 417 -2.19 6.58 -42.77
N CYS A 418 -2.39 7.90 -42.88
CA CYS A 418 -1.35 8.92 -42.74
C CYS A 418 -1.68 9.89 -41.60
N ILE A 419 -0.66 10.36 -40.88
CA ILE A 419 -0.76 11.33 -39.78
C ILE A 419 0.32 12.41 -39.90
N ASN A 420 0.08 13.58 -39.32
CA ASN A 420 1.06 14.65 -39.15
C ASN A 420 0.97 15.25 -37.74
N ALA A 421 1.94 16.07 -37.35
CA ALA A 421 2.00 16.62 -35.99
C ALA A 421 0.77 17.50 -35.63
N PRO A 422 0.26 18.39 -36.53
CA PRO A 422 -0.94 19.17 -36.24
C PRO A 422 -2.20 18.33 -35.96
N VAL A 423 -2.41 17.23 -36.70
CA VAL A 423 -3.56 16.34 -36.49
C VAL A 423 -3.45 15.64 -35.13
N VAL A 424 -2.26 15.13 -34.79
CA VAL A 424 -2.02 14.50 -33.49
C VAL A 424 -2.21 15.49 -32.35
N LYS A 425 -1.70 16.73 -32.49
CA LYS A 425 -1.93 17.81 -31.51
C LYS A 425 -3.42 18.05 -31.25
N GLN A 426 -4.23 18.17 -32.30
CA GLN A 426 -5.68 18.38 -32.13
C GLN A 426 -6.38 17.16 -31.52
N ALA A 427 -5.95 15.94 -31.87
CA ALA A 427 -6.48 14.72 -31.28
C ALA A 427 -6.18 14.63 -29.77
N LEU A 428 -4.97 15.01 -29.34
CA LEU A 428 -4.58 15.04 -27.93
C LEU A 428 -5.34 16.11 -27.14
N ILE A 429 -5.57 17.29 -27.71
CA ILE A 429 -6.43 18.31 -27.10
C ILE A 429 -7.86 17.76 -26.92
N GLY A 430 -8.39 17.06 -27.93
CA GLY A 430 -9.67 16.39 -27.84
C GLY A 430 -9.72 15.33 -26.73
N ARG A 431 -8.66 14.52 -26.59
CA ARG A 431 -8.57 13.52 -25.51
C ARG A 431 -8.44 14.15 -24.13
N TYR A 432 -7.68 15.23 -24.01
CA TYR A 432 -7.55 15.97 -22.76
C TYR A 432 -8.88 16.56 -22.29
N ARG A 433 -9.70 17.11 -23.21
CA ARG A 433 -11.06 17.56 -22.89
C ARG A 433 -11.98 16.44 -22.41
N PHE A 434 -11.80 15.22 -22.94
CA PHE A 434 -12.51 14.05 -22.44
C PHE A 434 -12.09 13.71 -21.00
N LEU A 435 -10.79 13.74 -20.70
CA LEU A 435 -10.27 13.53 -19.35
C LEU A 435 -10.71 14.65 -18.38
N GLU A 436 -10.81 15.89 -18.86
CA GLU A 436 -11.31 17.04 -18.08
C GLU A 436 -12.78 16.87 -17.73
N THR A 437 -13.60 16.43 -18.70
CA THR A 437 -15.02 16.14 -18.46
C THR A 437 -15.20 14.98 -17.47
N ALA A 438 -14.27 14.03 -17.44
CA ALA A 438 -14.24 12.94 -16.49
C ALA A 438 -13.70 13.33 -15.10
N GLY A 439 -13.13 14.54 -14.95
CA GLY A 439 -12.63 15.06 -13.68
C GLY A 439 -11.21 14.64 -13.29
N TYR A 440 -10.43 14.05 -14.20
CA TYR A 440 -9.05 13.62 -13.91
C TYR A 440 -8.01 14.75 -14.11
N VAL A 441 -8.31 15.68 -15.01
CA VAL A 441 -7.45 16.82 -15.36
C VAL A 441 -8.29 18.09 -15.41
N GLN A 442 -7.63 19.25 -15.45
CA GLN A 442 -8.29 20.55 -15.48
C GLN A 442 -7.63 21.51 -16.49
N ASN A 443 -8.24 22.66 -16.72
CA ASN A 443 -7.70 23.76 -17.51
C ASN A 443 -7.33 23.39 -18.96
N SER A 444 -8.21 22.71 -19.70
CA SER A 444 -7.92 22.25 -21.07
C SER A 444 -7.57 23.36 -22.06
N ALA A 445 -8.01 24.59 -21.81
CA ALA A 445 -7.62 25.76 -22.60
C ALA A 445 -6.10 26.06 -22.47
N ASN A 446 -5.56 25.98 -21.25
CA ASN A 446 -4.13 26.18 -21.01
C ASN A 446 -3.32 25.04 -21.62
N PHE A 447 -3.78 23.79 -21.47
CA PHE A 447 -3.19 22.63 -22.14
C PHE A 447 -3.12 22.82 -23.66
N ALA A 448 -4.22 23.25 -24.29
CA ALA A 448 -4.29 23.46 -25.74
C ALA A 448 -3.32 24.55 -26.24
N ALA A 449 -3.08 25.59 -25.42
CA ALA A 449 -2.13 26.65 -25.74
C ALA A 449 -0.67 26.19 -25.60
N ALA A 450 -0.36 25.39 -24.57
CA ALA A 450 1.01 25.03 -24.20
C ALA A 450 1.50 23.69 -24.80
N ILE A 451 0.61 22.80 -25.25
CA ILE A 451 1.01 21.52 -25.85
C ILE A 451 1.88 21.71 -27.11
N ILE A 452 2.99 20.97 -27.16
CA ILE A 452 3.92 20.94 -28.29
C ILE A 452 3.91 19.53 -28.87
N VAL A 453 3.67 19.41 -30.17
CA VAL A 453 3.85 18.18 -30.94
C VAL A 453 4.70 18.53 -32.15
N GLN A 454 5.82 17.83 -32.33
CA GLN A 454 6.77 18.08 -33.41
C GLN A 454 7.07 16.79 -34.17
N ASN A 455 7.01 16.84 -35.49
CA ASN A 455 7.58 15.81 -36.34
C ASN A 455 9.11 15.99 -36.38
N LYS A 456 9.85 15.09 -35.74
CA LYS A 456 11.33 15.11 -35.71
C LYS A 456 11.96 14.46 -36.95
N GLY A 457 11.16 13.95 -37.87
CA GLY A 457 11.63 13.14 -38.99
C GLY A 457 11.89 11.69 -38.56
N ALA A 458 12.32 10.86 -39.52
CA ALA A 458 12.61 9.44 -39.30
C ALA A 458 11.46 8.63 -38.63
N GLY A 459 10.21 9.06 -38.80
CA GLY A 459 9.04 8.41 -38.19
C GLY A 459 8.79 8.77 -36.73
N GLN A 460 9.52 9.75 -36.16
CA GLN A 460 9.39 10.14 -34.76
C GLN A 460 8.51 11.39 -34.59
N LEU A 461 7.52 11.29 -33.69
CA LEU A 461 6.82 12.42 -33.09
C LEU A 461 7.38 12.69 -31.70
N ALA A 462 7.69 13.94 -31.40
CA ALA A 462 8.11 14.39 -30.06
C ALA A 462 7.01 15.28 -29.46
N GLU A 463 6.62 14.97 -28.22
CA GLU A 463 5.48 15.59 -27.56
C GLU A 463 5.90 16.15 -26.21
N SER A 464 5.44 17.36 -25.89
CA SER A 464 5.50 17.94 -24.55
C SER A 464 4.08 18.24 -24.11
N LEU A 465 3.62 17.52 -23.08
CA LEU A 465 2.26 17.52 -22.58
C LEU A 465 2.22 18.17 -21.19
N PRO A 466 1.80 19.44 -21.08
CA PRO A 466 1.71 20.13 -19.78
C PRO A 466 0.42 19.72 -19.06
N ILE A 467 0.40 18.50 -18.52
CA ILE A 467 -0.77 17.94 -17.82
C ILE A 467 -1.00 18.69 -16.50
N ASP A 468 -2.23 19.14 -16.29
CA ASP A 468 -2.69 19.77 -15.04
C ASP A 468 -3.74 18.84 -14.41
N VAL A 469 -3.33 18.06 -13.40
CA VAL A 469 -4.19 17.08 -12.74
C VAL A 469 -5.21 17.76 -11.83
N ALA A 470 -6.39 17.15 -11.67
CA ALA A 470 -7.39 17.66 -10.75
C ALA A 470 -6.91 17.51 -9.30
N ASN A 471 -7.08 18.58 -8.51
CA ASN A 471 -6.72 18.61 -7.10
C ASN A 471 -7.86 18.08 -6.21
N GLN A 472 -7.50 17.50 -5.08
CA GLN A 472 -8.47 17.06 -4.07
C GLN A 472 -8.83 18.22 -3.13
N VAL A 473 -10.09 18.25 -2.69
CA VAL A 473 -10.53 19.19 -1.63
C VAL A 473 -9.95 18.72 -0.30
N ARG A 474 -9.06 19.52 0.31
CA ARG A 474 -8.40 19.20 1.59
C ARG A 474 -8.89 20.04 2.75
N THR A 475 -9.07 21.35 2.55
CA THR A 475 -9.48 22.29 3.59
C THR A 475 -10.50 23.29 3.05
N ILE A 476 -11.43 23.70 3.91
CA ILE A 476 -12.42 24.75 3.60
C ILE A 476 -12.40 25.74 4.78
N PRO A 477 -11.52 26.75 4.76
CA PRO A 477 -11.49 27.75 5.81
C PRO A 477 -12.73 28.65 5.72
N MET A 478 -13.43 28.85 6.84
CA MET A 478 -14.62 29.71 6.92
C MET A 478 -14.42 30.80 7.97
N LEU A 479 -14.66 32.06 7.58
CA LEU A 479 -14.66 33.21 8.49
C LEU A 479 -16.11 33.59 8.84
N ILE A 480 -16.52 33.35 10.09
CA ILE A 480 -17.83 33.76 10.61
C ILE A 480 -17.67 35.08 11.37
N GLN A 481 -18.21 36.17 10.81
CA GLN A 481 -18.28 37.47 11.49
C GLN A 481 -19.66 37.64 12.13
N PHE A 482 -19.73 37.40 13.43
CA PHE A 482 -20.97 37.56 14.18
C PHE A 482 -21.11 38.99 14.72
N ARG A 483 -22.35 39.49 14.75
CA ARG A 483 -22.73 40.69 15.49
C ARG A 483 -23.73 40.29 16.56
N LYS A 484 -23.56 40.79 17.78
CA LYS A 484 -24.64 40.79 18.76
C LYS A 484 -25.50 42.03 18.49
N SER A 485 -26.78 41.81 18.18
CA SER A 485 -27.79 42.86 18.21
C SER A 485 -28.01 43.35 19.62
#